data_AF-I9WJ50-F1
#
_entry.id   AF-I9WJ50-F1
#
_cell.length_a   1.000
_cell.length_b   1.000
_cell.length_c   1.000
_cell.angle_alpha   90.00
_cell.angle_beta   90.00
_cell.angle_gamma   90.00
#
_symmetry.space_group_name_H-M   'P 1'
#
loop_
_entity.id
_entity.type
_entity.pdbx_description
1 polymer ?
#
loop_
_entity_poly.entity_id
_entity_poly.type
_entity_poly.pdbx_seq_one_letter_code
_entity_poly.pdbx_strand_id
1 'polypeptide(L)' 'MVVGVLAIAMGLLWLGQGTGVIMWPAESFMLDERAWAVRGAILATVGGIMVWLARRGT' A
#
# COMPACT_ATOMS: atom_id res chain seq x y z
N MET A 1 -9.36 7.98 10.30
CA MET A 1 -9.31 8.51 8.91
C MET A 1 -7.88 8.63 8.39
N VAL A 2 -7.05 9.53 8.93
CA VAL A 2 -5.68 9.80 8.42
C VAL A 2 -4.81 8.53 8.32
N VAL A 3 -4.76 7.72 9.38
CA VAL A 3 -3.97 6.47 9.40
C VAL A 3 -4.39 5.51 8.28
N GLY A 4 -5.69 5.39 8.01
CA GLY A 4 -6.20 4.53 6.93
C GLY A 4 -5.80 5.04 5.55
N VAL A 5 -5.86 6.35 5.33
CA VAL A 5 -5.42 6.97 4.06
C VAL A 5 -3.91 6.79 3.85
N LEU A 6 -3.10 6.97 4.89
CA LEU A 6 -1.66 6.76 4.82
C LEU A 6 -1.32 5.29 4.55
N ALA A 7 -2.02 4.34 5.19
CA ALA A 7 -1.85 2.91 4.91
C ALA A 7 -2.20 2.57 3.45
N ILE A 8 -3.25 3.16 2.88
CA ILE A 8 -3.58 3.00 1.46
C ILE A 8 -2.45 3.54 0.58
N ALA A 9 -1.99 4.77 0.82
CA ALA A 9 -0.95 5.39 0.01
C ALA A 9 0.36 4.57 0.03
N MET A 10 0.80 4.16 1.22
CA MET A 10 1.99 3.33 1.39
C MET A 10 1.83 1.94 0.76
N GLY A 11 0.66 1.31 0.96
CA GLY A 11 0.37 0.00 0.39
C GLY A 11 0.37 0.01 -1.14
N LEU A 12 -0.18 1.05 -1.76
CA LEU A 12 -0.15 1.22 -3.22
C LEU A 12 1.26 1.48 -3.74
N LEU A 13 2.08 2.23 -3.01
CA LEU A 13 3.49 2.44 -3.35
C LEU A 13 4.26 1.12 -3.38
N TRP A 14 4.12 0.30 -2.33
CA TRP A 14 4.79 -1.00 -2.24
C TRP A 14 4.26 -1.99 -3.29
N LEU A 15 2.96 -1.94 -3.56
CA LEU A 15 2.34 -2.73 -4.63
C LEU A 15 2.92 -2.35 -5.99
N GLY A 16 3.04 -1.05 -6.27
CA GLY A 16 3.62 -0.55 -7.51
C GLY A 16 5.10 -0.91 -7.65
N GLN A 17 5.88 -0.83 -6.57
CA GLN A 17 7.29 -1.23 -6.57
C GLN A 17 7.45 -2.74 -6.80
N GLY A 18 6.71 -3.57 -6.06
CA GLY A 18 6.82 -5.03 -6.18
C GLY A 18 6.22 -5.61 -7.46
N THR A 19 5.44 -4.83 -8.22
CA THR A 19 4.94 -5.20 -9.56
C THR A 19 5.79 -4.63 -10.69
N GLY A 20 6.82 -3.84 -10.36
CA GLY A 20 7.67 -3.18 -11.35
C GLY A 20 7.02 -1.97 -12.05
N VAL A 21 5.82 -1.55 -11.62
CA VAL A 21 5.14 -0.35 -12.16
C VAL A 21 5.81 0.92 -11.66
N ILE A 22 6.32 0.93 -10.43
CA ILE A 22 7.03 2.06 -9.82
C ILE A 22 8.48 1.65 -9.56
N MET A 23 9.39 2.06 -10.43
CA MET A 23 10.83 1.70 -10.34
C MET A 23 11.66 2.84 -9.75
N TRP A 24 11.23 3.35 -8.61
CA TRP A 24 11.91 4.43 -7.89
C TRP A 24 11.79 4.26 -6.37
N PRO A 25 12.82 4.60 -5.59
CA PRO A 25 14.19 4.88 -6.02
C PRO A 25 14.87 3.59 -6.51
N ALA A 26 15.86 3.69 -7.40
CA ALA A 26 16.44 2.53 -8.10
C ALA A 26 17.19 1.57 -7.16
N GLU A 27 17.67 2.09 -6.03
CA GLU A 27 18.30 1.37 -4.94
C GLU A 27 17.30 0.69 -3.98
N SER A 28 15.99 0.79 -4.26
CA SER A 28 14.97 0.18 -3.42
C SER A 28 15.03 -1.35 -3.54
N PHE A 29 15.15 -2.01 -2.40
CA PHE A 29 15.12 -3.47 -2.26
C PHE A 29 13.74 -4.09 -2.57
N MET A 30 12.74 -3.26 -2.90
CA MET A 30 11.35 -3.66 -3.12
C MET A 30 11.00 -3.76 -4.61
N LEU A 31 11.88 -3.29 -5.49
CA LEU A 31 11.62 -3.24 -6.92
C LEU A 31 11.55 -4.64 -7.53
N ASP A 32 10.49 -4.87 -8.31
CA ASP A 32 10.23 -6.13 -9.03
C ASP A 32 10.19 -7.38 -8.12
N GLU A 33 9.98 -7.17 -6.83
CA GLU A 33 9.91 -8.24 -5.84
C GLU A 33 8.46 -8.54 -5.47
N ARG A 34 7.95 -9.69 -5.92
CA ARG A 34 6.55 -10.09 -5.76
C ARG A 34 6.09 -10.17 -4.31
N ALA A 35 7.01 -10.43 -3.36
CA ALA A 35 6.71 -10.39 -1.94
C ALA A 35 6.24 -9.01 -1.48
N TRP A 36 6.82 -7.94 -2.03
CA TRP A 36 6.44 -6.56 -1.75
C TRP A 36 5.12 -6.18 -2.40
N ALA A 37 4.82 -6.74 -3.58
CA ALA A 37 3.51 -6.58 -4.21
C ALA A 37 2.39 -7.07 -3.29
N VAL A 38 2.54 -8.28 -2.75
CA VAL A 38 1.54 -8.89 -1.85
C VAL A 38 1.41 -8.10 -0.55
N ARG A 39 2.53 -7.72 0.08
CA ARG A 39 2.52 -6.90 1.31
C ARG A 39 1.84 -5.55 1.09
N GLY A 40 2.12 -4.89 -0.04
CA GLY A 40 1.48 -3.63 -0.41
C GLY A 40 -0.03 -3.76 -0.61
N ALA A 41 -0.47 -4.79 -1.33
CA ALA A 41 -1.90 -5.06 -1.53
C ALA A 41 -2.64 -5.30 -0.20
N ILE A 42 -2.05 -6.08 0.72
CA ILE A 42 -2.60 -6.33 2.05
C ILE A 42 -2.70 -5.01 2.83
N LEU A 43 -1.63 -4.21 2.87
CA LEU A 43 -1.60 -2.95 3.60
C LEU A 43 -2.65 -1.96 3.06
N ALA A 44 -2.77 -1.85 1.73
CA ALA A 44 -3.77 -0.99 1.10
C ALA A 44 -5.20 -1.44 1.43
N THR A 45 -5.45 -2.75 1.42
CA THR A 45 -6.75 -3.34 1.77
C THR A 45 -7.13 -3.04 3.22
N VAL A 46 -6.20 -3.26 4.17
CA VAL A 46 -6.40 -2.95 5.59
C VAL A 46 -6.66 -1.46 5.81
N GLY A 47 -5.91 -0.59 5.12
CA GLY A 47 -6.14 0.85 5.10
C GLY A 47 -7.56 1.21 4.62
N GLY A 48 -8.02 0.60 3.53
CA GLY A 48 -9.37 0.74 3.00
C GLY A 48 -10.45 0.35 4.01
N ILE A 49 -10.28 -0.79 4.69
CA ILE A 49 -11.19 -1.26 5.74
C ILE A 49 -11.23 -0.25 6.90
N MET A 50 -10.08 0.27 7.35
CA MET A 50 -10.03 1.29 8.41
C MET A 50 -10.75 2.58 8.02
N VAL A 51 -10.56 3.05 6.77
CA VAL A 51 -11.25 4.25 6.25
C VAL A 51 -12.77 4.01 6.20
N TRP A 52 -13.20 2.84 5.73
CA TRP A 52 -14.60 2.47 5.63
C TRP A 52 -15.28 2.37 6.99
N LEU A 53 -14.65 1.70 7.97
CA LEU A 53 -15.15 1.61 9.34
C LEU A 53 -15.26 2.99 9.98
N ALA A 54 -14.23 3.83 9.82
CA ALA A 54 -14.23 5.19 10.36
C ALA A 54 -15.31 6.09 9.74
N ARG A 55 -15.77 5.81 8.51
CA ARG A 55 -16.89 6.52 7.86
C ARG A 55 -18.26 6.01 8.27
N ARG A 56 -18.37 4.78 8.79
CA ARG A 56 -19.63 4.19 9.23
C ARG A 56 -19.99 4.56 10.66
N GLY A 57 -18.98 4.89 11.48
CA GLY A 57 -19.16 5.29 12.87
C GLY A 57 -19.33 6.81 13.09
N THR A 58 -19.40 7.59 12.02
CA THR A 58 -19.62 9.05 12.01
C THR A 58 -20.94 9.35 11.33
#